data_AF-A0A951PAF4-F1
#
_entry.id   AF-A0A951PAF4-F1
#
_cell.length_a   1.000
_cell.length_b   1.000
_cell.length_c   1.000
_cell.angle_alpha   90.00
_cell.angle_beta   90.00
_cell.angle_gamma   90.00
#
_symmetry.space_group_name_H-M   'P 1'
#
loop_
_entity.id
_entity.type
_entity.pdbx_description
1 polymer ?
#
loop_
_entity_poly.entity_id
_entity_poly.type
_entity_poly.pdbx_seq_one_letter_code
_entity_poly.pdbx_strand_id
1 'polypeptide(L)'
;HPSRDPQAINRITAALEPLGLVSHLTCTSSYSGGFHLYFPLSSPQSSWELAVAVTALLESTGLKLSAGQLELFPDPKPYRVEGTASLFNAHRLPMQAGSYLVNSDFQPVWSSPERFVEQWQLASDQNLLDRLAIKRIIKQVKRCCYQISGKADKFVNDLNAEIEPGWTGKGQTNYLLGRITMRAYIFNHILTNSPPLEGQALISEIVRTAKSLPGYEIWCQHQHEIEHRATEWANCIENSHYFHYGDQKGRYKGKLEPSDLEPAASGLPSWNQQQSDAARERIKLAVAQLLDMGTLPVRPTARFKALVQSGVGGGSLYRHRDLWHPDYFDSHCLDHNQELEHQTSLLDRAGGDNLLLKDSSDLASDSDSIEGNNSNLAPVQDERAAQTVVEPRASLQQIRTESGQQAHSARIQCRPNSGNPILVVEALARFTLMQLPRPDD
;
A
#
# COMPACT_ATOMS: atom_id res chain seq x y z
N HIS A 1 -2.96 -30.30 1.87
CA HIS A 1 -2.64 -31.36 2.85
C HIS A 1 -2.96 -32.72 2.24
N PRO A 2 -2.04 -33.71 2.30
CA PRO A 2 -2.17 -35.01 1.62
C PRO A 2 -3.51 -35.72 1.78
N SER A 3 -4.11 -35.73 2.98
CA SER A 3 -5.42 -36.39 3.21
C SER A 3 -6.63 -35.74 2.54
N ARG A 4 -6.49 -34.53 1.96
CA ARG A 4 -7.51 -33.86 1.14
C ARG A 4 -7.10 -33.74 -0.32
N ASP A 5 -5.81 -33.70 -0.58
CA ASP A 5 -5.18 -33.62 -1.89
C ASP A 5 -3.83 -34.36 -1.83
N PRO A 6 -3.78 -35.63 -2.25
CA PRO A 6 -2.56 -36.43 -2.22
C PRO A 6 -1.43 -35.87 -3.09
N GLN A 7 -1.76 -35.05 -4.10
CA GLN A 7 -0.77 -34.46 -5.00
C GLN A 7 -0.24 -33.10 -4.51
N ALA A 8 -0.73 -32.58 -3.38
CA ALA A 8 -0.36 -31.26 -2.85
C ALA A 8 1.16 -31.06 -2.75
N ILE A 9 1.87 -32.01 -2.13
CA ILE A 9 3.31 -31.92 -1.91
C ILE A 9 4.07 -32.11 -3.22
N ASN A 10 3.68 -33.07 -4.05
CA ASN A 10 4.31 -33.29 -5.37
C ASN A 10 4.20 -32.05 -6.27
N ARG A 11 3.05 -31.34 -6.24
CA ARG A 11 2.87 -30.08 -6.97
C ARG A 11 3.72 -28.93 -6.41
N ILE A 12 3.91 -28.87 -5.08
CA ILE A 12 4.85 -27.93 -4.46
C ILE A 12 6.29 -28.24 -4.89
N THR A 13 6.75 -29.49 -4.78
CA THR A 13 8.13 -29.87 -5.17
C THR A 13 8.38 -29.62 -6.66
N ALA A 14 7.47 -30.02 -7.55
CA ALA A 14 7.60 -29.77 -8.99
C ALA A 14 7.58 -28.27 -9.36
N ALA A 15 6.88 -27.43 -8.58
CA ALA A 15 6.94 -25.97 -8.75
C ALA A 15 8.29 -25.36 -8.31
N LEU A 16 9.05 -26.04 -7.45
CA LEU A 16 10.31 -25.55 -6.86
C LEU A 16 11.57 -26.19 -7.47
N GLU A 17 11.44 -27.33 -8.16
CA GLU A 17 12.48 -27.94 -8.99
C GLU A 17 13.20 -26.94 -9.93
N PRO A 18 12.53 -25.97 -10.59
CA PRO A 18 13.20 -24.93 -11.41
C PRO A 18 14.12 -23.96 -10.66
N LEU A 19 14.16 -23.99 -9.32
CA LEU A 19 15.16 -23.31 -8.50
C LEU A 19 16.36 -24.19 -8.16
N GLY A 20 16.27 -25.51 -8.32
CA GLY A 20 17.17 -26.50 -7.70
C GLY A 20 16.71 -26.96 -6.31
N LEU A 21 15.43 -26.79 -5.96
CA LEU A 21 14.83 -27.29 -4.71
C LEU A 21 14.06 -28.59 -4.97
N VAL A 22 14.78 -29.71 -4.96
CA VAL A 22 14.24 -31.03 -5.36
C VAL A 22 14.01 -31.98 -4.18
N SER A 23 14.76 -31.82 -3.09
CA SER A 23 14.79 -32.77 -1.97
C SER A 23 14.36 -32.10 -0.66
N HIS A 24 13.55 -32.78 0.14
CA HIS A 24 12.97 -32.21 1.35
C HIS A 24 12.73 -33.24 2.45
N LEU A 25 12.77 -32.79 3.71
CA LEU A 25 12.35 -33.55 4.87
C LEU A 25 10.95 -33.08 5.27
N THR A 26 10.00 -34.00 5.36
CA THR A 26 8.65 -33.69 5.87
C THR A 26 8.58 -33.97 7.36
N CYS A 27 8.13 -32.98 8.13
CA CYS A 27 7.87 -33.12 9.57
C CYS A 27 6.44 -32.67 9.92
N THR A 28 5.85 -33.18 11.00
CA THR A 28 4.60 -32.63 11.55
C THR A 28 4.81 -31.19 12.03
N SER A 29 3.95 -30.24 11.67
CA SER A 29 4.11 -28.85 12.10
C SER A 29 3.72 -28.65 13.57
N SER A 30 2.67 -29.33 14.01
CA SER A 30 2.22 -29.41 15.40
C SER A 30 1.12 -30.48 15.56
N TYR A 31 0.52 -30.54 16.75
CA TYR A 31 -0.73 -31.27 17.04
C TYR A 31 -1.94 -30.88 16.16
N SER A 32 -1.85 -29.84 15.31
CA SER A 32 -2.86 -29.53 14.29
C SER A 32 -2.90 -30.54 13.13
N GLY A 33 -1.88 -31.40 12.99
CA GLY A 33 -1.78 -32.34 11.87
C GLY A 33 -1.37 -31.69 10.54
N GLY A 34 -0.83 -30.47 10.55
CA GLY A 34 -0.15 -29.91 9.38
C GLY A 34 1.26 -30.49 9.19
N PHE A 35 1.90 -30.16 8.07
CA PHE A 35 3.28 -30.52 7.78
C PHE A 35 4.15 -29.30 7.49
N HIS A 36 5.43 -29.37 7.86
CA HIS A 36 6.50 -28.53 7.33
C HIS A 36 7.27 -29.34 6.28
N LEU A 37 7.64 -28.68 5.17
CA LEU A 37 8.59 -29.21 4.19
C LEU A 37 9.90 -28.43 4.36
N TYR A 38 10.91 -29.05 4.94
CA TYR A 38 12.24 -28.46 5.05
C TYR A 38 13.04 -28.79 3.80
N PHE A 39 13.58 -27.78 3.12
CA PHE A 39 14.53 -27.93 2.03
C PHE A 39 15.92 -27.50 2.53
N PRO A 40 16.79 -28.44 2.94
CA PRO A 40 18.15 -28.11 3.39
C PRO A 40 19.00 -27.49 2.28
N LEU A 41 19.97 -26.67 2.64
CA LEU A 41 20.85 -25.95 1.70
C LEU A 41 22.30 -26.02 2.16
N SER A 42 23.19 -26.40 1.25
CA SER A 42 24.62 -26.61 1.50
C SER A 42 25.44 -25.33 1.65
N SER A 43 24.89 -24.18 1.24
CA SER A 43 25.57 -22.88 1.29
C SER A 43 24.62 -21.73 1.63
N PRO A 44 25.08 -20.67 2.34
CA PRO A 44 24.25 -19.53 2.70
C PRO A 44 23.61 -18.82 1.49
N GLN A 45 22.36 -18.37 1.68
CA GLN A 45 21.56 -17.70 0.66
C GLN A 45 20.94 -16.41 1.18
N SER A 46 20.54 -15.53 0.26
CA SER A 46 19.67 -14.41 0.57
C SER A 46 18.25 -14.92 0.82
N SER A 47 17.87 -14.96 2.11
CA SER A 47 16.51 -15.29 2.57
C SER A 47 15.43 -14.53 1.81
N TRP A 48 15.68 -13.26 1.49
CA TRP A 48 14.73 -12.41 0.77
C TRP A 48 14.63 -12.77 -0.72
N GLU A 49 15.75 -13.00 -1.42
CA GLU A 49 15.72 -13.39 -2.84
C GLU A 49 15.04 -14.75 -3.00
N LEU A 50 15.33 -15.70 -2.11
CA LEU A 50 14.72 -17.03 -2.14
C LEU A 50 13.21 -16.96 -1.83
N ALA A 51 12.79 -16.23 -0.79
CA ALA A 51 11.37 -16.08 -0.46
C ALA A 51 10.56 -15.46 -1.62
N VAL A 52 11.10 -14.43 -2.29
CA VAL A 52 10.45 -13.81 -3.46
C VAL A 52 10.38 -14.78 -4.65
N ALA A 53 11.45 -15.52 -4.94
CA ALA A 53 11.47 -16.47 -6.07
C ALA A 53 10.54 -17.68 -5.84
N VAL A 54 10.53 -18.23 -4.62
CA VAL A 54 9.65 -19.34 -4.21
C VAL A 54 8.18 -18.93 -4.26
N THR A 55 7.83 -17.76 -3.71
CA THR A 55 6.46 -17.22 -3.75
C THR A 55 5.94 -17.14 -5.18
N ALA A 56 6.74 -16.58 -6.09
CA ALA A 56 6.34 -16.39 -7.48
C ALA A 56 6.13 -17.71 -8.27
N LEU A 57 6.92 -18.75 -7.99
CA LEU A 57 6.74 -20.05 -8.62
C LEU A 57 5.49 -20.78 -8.10
N LEU A 58 5.23 -20.70 -6.79
CA LEU A 58 4.01 -21.24 -6.21
C LEU A 58 2.78 -20.51 -6.75
N GLU A 59 2.78 -19.18 -6.76
CA GLU A 59 1.64 -18.40 -7.28
C GLU A 59 1.41 -18.60 -8.79
N SER A 60 2.48 -18.68 -9.60
CA SER A 60 2.35 -18.96 -11.04
C SER A 60 1.91 -20.39 -11.38
N THR A 61 2.05 -21.34 -10.44
CA THR A 61 1.45 -22.69 -10.53
C THR A 61 0.08 -22.78 -9.85
N GLY A 62 -0.49 -21.65 -9.40
CA GLY A 62 -1.81 -21.55 -8.76
C GLY A 62 -1.84 -21.82 -7.25
N LEU A 63 -0.69 -22.10 -6.64
CA LEU A 63 -0.51 -22.38 -5.22
C LEU A 63 -0.36 -21.05 -4.44
N LYS A 64 -1.49 -20.43 -4.09
CA LYS A 64 -1.50 -19.17 -3.32
C LYS A 64 -1.01 -19.36 -1.88
N LEU A 65 -0.07 -18.54 -1.43
CA LEU A 65 0.35 -18.49 -0.03
C LEU A 65 -0.79 -17.93 0.84
N SER A 66 -1.12 -18.63 1.92
CA SER A 66 -2.12 -18.18 2.90
C SER A 66 -1.97 -18.88 4.25
N ALA A 67 -2.16 -18.12 5.32
CA ALA A 67 -2.05 -18.60 6.70
C ALA A 67 -3.02 -19.78 6.98
N GLY A 68 -2.51 -20.82 7.63
CA GLY A 68 -3.22 -22.06 7.91
C GLY A 68 -3.40 -23.02 6.72
N GLN A 69 -2.93 -22.68 5.51
CA GLN A 69 -3.06 -23.54 4.33
C GLN A 69 -1.73 -23.84 3.63
N LEU A 70 -0.98 -22.79 3.27
CA LEU A 70 0.33 -22.87 2.63
C LEU A 70 1.14 -21.64 3.06
N GLU A 71 2.08 -21.85 3.98
CA GLU A 71 2.93 -20.81 4.54
C GLU A 71 4.39 -21.03 4.10
N LEU A 72 5.11 -19.93 3.89
CA LEU A 72 6.52 -19.93 3.50
C LEU A 72 7.36 -19.35 4.64
N PHE A 73 8.46 -20.01 4.97
CA PHE A 73 9.41 -19.59 6.00
C PHE A 73 10.83 -19.62 5.40
N PRO A 74 11.58 -18.49 5.38
CA PRO A 74 11.19 -17.14 5.78
C PRO A 74 10.10 -16.54 4.86
N ASP A 75 9.17 -15.79 5.44
CA ASP A 75 8.04 -15.20 4.70
C ASP A 75 8.45 -13.93 3.93
N PRO A 76 7.85 -13.65 2.75
CA PRO A 76 8.31 -12.61 1.81
C PRO A 76 7.89 -11.18 2.21
N LYS A 77 8.04 -10.79 3.48
CA LYS A 77 7.72 -9.43 3.95
C LYS A 77 8.63 -8.38 3.29
N PRO A 78 8.08 -7.24 2.85
CA PRO A 78 8.89 -6.09 2.45
C PRO A 78 9.57 -5.48 3.69
N TYR A 79 10.78 -4.97 3.51
CA TYR A 79 11.50 -4.24 4.55
C TYR A 79 10.73 -2.95 4.92
N ARG A 80 10.28 -2.83 6.16
CA ARG A 80 9.62 -1.61 6.65
C ARG A 80 10.64 -0.51 6.87
N VAL A 81 10.23 0.73 6.58
CA VAL A 81 10.94 1.93 7.01
C VAL A 81 10.67 2.16 8.51
N GLU A 82 11.61 2.84 9.19
CA GLU A 82 11.56 3.25 10.60
C GLU A 82 11.73 2.16 11.67
N GLY A 83 12.97 2.07 12.20
CA GLY A 83 13.30 1.68 13.57
C GLY A 83 13.14 0.23 14.01
N THR A 84 12.14 -0.50 13.52
CA THR A 84 11.76 -1.82 14.04
C THR A 84 11.97 -2.91 13.00
N ALA A 85 12.92 -3.82 13.27
CA ALA A 85 13.10 -5.01 12.44
C ALA A 85 11.87 -5.93 12.54
N SER A 86 11.16 -6.12 11.42
CA SER A 86 10.06 -7.08 11.36
C SER A 86 10.61 -8.50 11.46
N LEU A 87 10.27 -9.21 12.52
CA LEU A 87 10.56 -10.65 12.63
C LEU A 87 9.77 -11.43 11.56
N PHE A 88 10.38 -12.51 11.07
CA PHE A 88 9.69 -13.53 10.28
C PHE A 88 8.68 -14.28 11.17
N ASN A 89 7.71 -14.95 10.55
CA ASN A 89 6.75 -15.77 11.28
C ASN A 89 7.49 -16.91 12.00
N ALA A 90 7.19 -17.13 13.27
CA ALA A 90 7.80 -18.20 14.06
C ALA A 90 7.21 -19.56 13.67
N HIS A 91 8.07 -20.57 13.51
CA HIS A 91 7.67 -21.96 13.24
C HIS A 91 8.34 -22.91 14.26
N ARG A 92 7.73 -24.08 14.48
CA ARG A 92 8.30 -25.14 15.33
C ARG A 92 9.52 -25.76 14.64
N LEU A 93 10.61 -25.98 15.37
CA LEU A 93 11.81 -26.62 14.82
C LEU A 93 11.60 -28.14 14.65
N PRO A 94 12.38 -28.82 13.79
CA PRO A 94 12.42 -30.28 13.74
C PRO A 94 12.75 -30.90 15.11
N MET A 95 12.29 -32.12 15.34
CA MET A 95 12.56 -32.94 16.54
C MET A 95 12.06 -32.37 17.89
N GLN A 96 11.53 -31.15 17.93
CA GLN A 96 10.78 -30.66 19.08
C GLN A 96 9.50 -31.49 19.30
N ALA A 97 8.99 -31.51 20.53
CA ALA A 97 7.69 -32.12 20.84
C ALA A 97 6.58 -31.68 19.85
N GLY A 98 5.90 -32.65 19.24
CA GLY A 98 4.91 -32.40 18.17
C GLY A 98 5.49 -32.15 16.77
N SER A 99 6.81 -32.31 16.58
CA SER A 99 7.55 -32.12 15.31
C SER A 99 8.39 -33.35 14.99
N TYR A 100 7.72 -34.37 14.46
CA TYR A 100 8.31 -35.67 14.12
C TYR A 100 8.48 -35.77 12.60
N LEU A 101 9.56 -36.41 12.16
CA LEU A 101 9.74 -36.78 10.76
C LEU A 101 8.64 -37.77 10.34
N VAL A 102 8.20 -37.72 9.09
CA VAL A 102 7.19 -38.66 8.54
C VAL A 102 7.72 -39.44 7.35
N ASN A 103 7.14 -40.62 7.10
CA ASN A 103 7.43 -41.42 5.92
C ASN A 103 6.63 -40.97 4.67
N SER A 104 6.75 -41.72 3.57
CA SER A 104 5.98 -41.53 2.32
C SER A 104 4.47 -41.53 2.50
N ASP A 105 3.97 -42.26 3.50
CA ASP A 105 2.55 -42.40 3.82
C ASP A 105 2.09 -41.32 4.83
N PHE A 106 2.95 -40.32 5.07
CA PHE A 106 2.80 -39.22 5.99
C PHE A 106 2.56 -39.63 7.46
N GLN A 107 3.02 -40.83 7.84
CA GLN A 107 2.96 -41.34 9.21
C GLN A 107 4.24 -40.94 9.98
N PRO A 108 4.13 -40.48 11.25
CA PRO A 108 5.28 -40.21 12.09
C PRO A 108 6.19 -41.42 12.28
N VAL A 109 7.48 -41.25 12.03
CA VAL A 109 8.52 -42.25 12.27
C VAL A 109 9.43 -41.84 13.41
N TRP A 110 10.01 -42.82 14.11
CA TRP A 110 11.01 -42.56 15.13
C TRP A 110 12.37 -42.28 14.49
N SER A 111 12.94 -41.11 14.76
CA SER A 111 14.24 -40.67 14.27
C SER A 111 15.14 -40.23 15.42
N SER A 112 16.36 -40.76 15.50
CA SER A 112 17.39 -40.20 16.40
C SER A 112 18.02 -38.94 15.78
N PRO A 113 18.71 -38.08 16.56
CA PRO A 113 19.31 -36.85 16.06
C PRO A 113 20.31 -37.09 14.93
N GLU A 114 21.08 -38.18 15.03
CA GLU A 114 22.08 -38.58 14.04
C GLU A 114 21.41 -38.93 12.72
N ARG A 115 20.33 -39.72 12.75
CA ARG A 115 19.53 -40.07 11.56
C ARG A 115 18.83 -38.88 10.93
N PHE A 116 18.41 -37.90 11.73
CA PHE A 116 17.86 -36.65 11.19
C PHE A 116 18.94 -35.82 10.48
N VAL A 117 20.15 -35.73 11.06
CA VAL A 117 21.28 -35.01 10.45
C VAL A 117 21.78 -35.71 9.17
N GLU A 118 21.85 -37.04 9.14
CA GLU A 118 22.14 -37.82 7.92
C GLU A 118 21.16 -37.47 6.79
N GLN A 119 19.85 -37.49 7.06
CA GLN A 119 18.83 -37.15 6.07
C GLN A 119 18.89 -35.68 5.64
N TRP A 120 19.17 -34.77 6.57
CA TRP A 120 19.34 -33.34 6.30
C TRP A 120 20.52 -33.07 5.36
N GLN A 121 21.65 -33.77 5.56
CA GLN A 121 22.82 -33.71 4.67
C GLN A 121 22.50 -34.29 3.29
N LEU A 122 21.91 -35.49 3.21
CA LEU A 122 21.54 -36.13 1.94
C LEU A 122 20.58 -35.29 1.09
N ALA A 123 19.63 -34.57 1.71
CA ALA A 123 18.75 -33.64 1.00
C ALA A 123 19.45 -32.31 0.64
N SER A 124 20.37 -31.84 1.49
CA SER A 124 21.20 -30.64 1.24
C SER A 124 22.10 -30.80 0.02
N ASP A 125 22.67 -31.99 -0.19
CA ASP A 125 23.55 -32.29 -1.32
C ASP A 125 22.79 -32.39 -2.66
N GLN A 126 21.48 -32.66 -2.61
CA GLN A 126 20.60 -32.69 -3.78
C GLN A 126 20.07 -31.29 -4.16
N ASN A 127 19.98 -30.36 -3.20
CA ASN A 127 19.40 -29.02 -3.41
C ASN A 127 20.42 -28.00 -3.97
N LEU A 128 20.75 -28.15 -5.25
CA LEU A 128 21.71 -27.31 -5.97
C LEU A 128 21.05 -26.06 -6.57
N LEU A 129 20.95 -24.98 -5.77
CA LEU A 129 20.25 -23.74 -6.15
C LEU A 129 20.86 -23.02 -7.36
N ASP A 130 20.07 -22.83 -8.43
CA ASP A 130 20.45 -21.99 -9.58
C ASP A 130 20.22 -20.50 -9.30
N ARG A 131 21.32 -19.79 -9.00
CA ARG A 131 21.34 -18.33 -8.82
C ARG A 131 20.92 -17.55 -10.08
N LEU A 132 21.04 -18.12 -11.28
CA LEU A 132 20.58 -17.51 -12.53
C LEU A 132 19.06 -17.68 -12.70
N ALA A 133 18.49 -18.86 -12.42
CA ALA A 133 17.04 -19.05 -12.33
C ALA A 133 16.41 -18.11 -11.29
N ILE A 134 16.95 -18.03 -10.07
CA ILE A 134 16.49 -17.09 -9.02
C ILE A 134 16.45 -15.66 -9.56
N LYS A 135 17.55 -15.17 -10.16
CA LYS A 135 17.62 -13.82 -10.74
C LYS A 135 16.68 -13.62 -11.93
N ARG A 136 16.50 -14.62 -12.78
CA ARG A 136 15.56 -14.61 -13.92
C ARG A 136 14.12 -14.50 -13.42
N ILE A 137 13.74 -15.29 -12.43
CA ILE A 137 12.41 -15.29 -11.80
C ILE A 137 12.17 -13.95 -11.11
N ILE A 138 13.08 -13.47 -10.27
CA ILE A 138 12.95 -12.14 -9.63
C ILE A 138 12.84 -11.02 -10.67
N LYS A 139 13.54 -11.12 -11.81
CA LYS A 139 13.43 -10.15 -12.92
C LYS A 139 12.09 -10.25 -13.67
N GLN A 140 11.53 -11.44 -13.83
CA GLN A 140 10.19 -11.66 -14.39
C GLN A 140 9.10 -11.17 -13.43
N VAL A 141 9.21 -11.49 -12.14
CA VAL A 141 8.38 -10.95 -11.06
C VAL A 141 8.41 -9.43 -11.10
N LYS A 142 9.59 -8.78 -11.10
CA LYS A 142 9.69 -7.30 -11.19
C LYS A 142 9.15 -6.69 -12.50
N ARG A 143 8.82 -7.50 -13.52
CA ARG A 143 8.15 -7.08 -14.77
C ARG A 143 6.64 -7.31 -14.77
N CYS A 144 6.13 -8.29 -14.02
CA CYS A 144 4.69 -8.47 -13.78
C CYS A 144 4.24 -7.56 -12.63
N CYS A 145 5.00 -7.58 -11.54
CA CYS A 145 5.00 -6.61 -10.45
C CYS A 145 5.61 -5.26 -10.87
N TYR A 146 5.08 -4.66 -11.94
CA TYR A 146 4.75 -3.22 -11.87
C TYR A 146 3.65 -3.04 -10.83
N GLN A 147 4.00 -3.29 -9.55
CA GLN A 147 3.07 -3.21 -8.44
C GLN A 147 2.43 -1.84 -8.49
N ILE A 148 1.10 -1.84 -8.59
CA ILE A 148 0.34 -0.60 -8.61
C ILE A 148 0.57 0.00 -7.22
N SER A 149 1.36 1.09 -7.17
CA SER A 149 1.84 1.64 -5.90
C SER A 149 0.65 2.02 -5.03
N GLY A 150 0.73 2.01 -3.69
CA GLY A 150 -0.45 2.24 -2.84
C GLY A 150 -1.26 3.52 -3.15
N LYS A 151 -0.67 4.52 -3.82
CA LYS A 151 -1.38 5.68 -4.38
C LYS A 151 -2.15 5.38 -5.67
N ALA A 152 -1.54 4.61 -6.58
CA ALA A 152 -2.14 4.21 -7.85
C ALA A 152 -3.09 3.01 -7.71
N ASP A 153 -2.87 2.09 -6.76
CA ASP A 153 -3.81 1.02 -6.41
C ASP A 153 -5.07 1.62 -5.80
N LYS A 154 -4.90 2.58 -4.88
CA LYS A 154 -6.02 3.43 -4.46
C LYS A 154 -6.71 4.08 -5.66
N PHE A 155 -5.99 4.67 -6.61
CA PHE A 155 -6.62 5.30 -7.79
C PHE A 155 -7.37 4.30 -8.69
N VAL A 156 -6.88 3.07 -8.86
CA VAL A 156 -7.63 1.98 -9.52
C VAL A 156 -8.90 1.64 -8.74
N ASN A 157 -8.81 1.55 -7.42
CA ASN A 157 -9.95 1.20 -6.56
C ASN A 157 -10.98 2.34 -6.45
N ASP A 158 -10.55 3.61 -6.42
CA ASP A 158 -11.39 4.79 -6.53
C ASP A 158 -12.14 4.78 -7.88
N LEU A 159 -11.43 4.54 -9.00
CA LEU A 159 -12.04 4.42 -10.34
C LEU A 159 -13.00 3.23 -10.43
N ASN A 160 -12.67 2.07 -9.84
CA ASN A 160 -13.57 0.91 -9.78
C ASN A 160 -14.85 1.28 -9.02
N ALA A 161 -14.75 1.90 -7.84
CA ALA A 161 -15.89 2.29 -7.01
C ALA A 161 -16.81 3.34 -7.66
N GLU A 162 -16.28 4.17 -8.57
CA GLU A 162 -17.08 5.11 -9.38
C GLU A 162 -17.73 4.46 -10.61
N ILE A 163 -17.20 3.32 -11.09
CA ILE A 163 -17.66 2.61 -12.30
C ILE A 163 -18.62 1.45 -11.97
N GLU A 164 -18.36 0.70 -10.91
CA GLU A 164 -19.09 -0.51 -10.50
C GLU A 164 -20.59 -0.28 -10.20
N PRO A 165 -21.04 0.84 -9.60
CA PRO A 165 -22.46 1.17 -9.48
C PRO A 165 -23.16 1.37 -10.83
N GLY A 166 -22.40 1.54 -11.92
CA GLY A 166 -22.90 1.75 -13.27
C GLY A 166 -23.68 3.05 -13.43
N TRP A 167 -24.76 2.98 -14.20
CA TRP A 167 -25.59 4.11 -14.55
C TRP A 167 -26.73 4.24 -13.53
N THR A 168 -26.73 5.32 -12.77
CA THR A 168 -27.69 5.58 -11.67
C THR A 168 -28.54 6.82 -11.89
N GLY A 169 -28.26 7.63 -12.92
CA GLY A 169 -29.02 8.84 -13.24
C GLY A 169 -28.73 9.43 -14.61
N LYS A 170 -29.64 10.28 -15.08
CA LYS A 170 -29.52 10.99 -16.37
C LYS A 170 -28.34 11.98 -16.35
N GLY A 171 -27.72 12.20 -17.51
CA GLY A 171 -26.59 13.13 -17.67
C GLY A 171 -25.21 12.57 -17.27
N GLN A 172 -25.12 11.37 -16.70
CA GLN A 172 -23.85 10.79 -16.21
C GLN A 172 -22.83 10.42 -17.30
N THR A 173 -23.23 10.40 -18.59
CA THR A 173 -22.41 9.90 -19.72
C THR A 173 -20.98 10.44 -19.73
N ASN A 174 -20.78 11.75 -19.61
CA ASN A 174 -19.43 12.33 -19.71
C ASN A 174 -18.55 11.95 -18.50
N TYR A 175 -19.11 11.95 -17.29
CA TYR A 175 -18.37 11.54 -16.09
C TYR A 175 -17.99 10.05 -16.15
N LEU A 176 -18.96 9.17 -16.44
CA LEU A 176 -18.74 7.72 -16.42
C LEU A 176 -17.83 7.27 -17.57
N LEU A 177 -18.01 7.80 -18.79
CA LEU A 177 -17.06 7.55 -19.90
C LEU A 177 -15.66 8.06 -19.56
N GLY A 178 -15.54 9.22 -18.91
CA GLY A 178 -14.26 9.74 -18.44
C GLY A 178 -13.55 8.81 -17.46
N ARG A 179 -14.28 8.23 -16.49
CA ARG A 179 -13.70 7.25 -15.55
C ARG A 179 -13.33 5.93 -16.22
N ILE A 180 -14.21 5.38 -17.06
CA ILE A 180 -13.94 4.17 -17.86
C ILE A 180 -12.67 4.37 -18.72
N THR A 181 -12.57 5.53 -19.37
CA THR A 181 -11.43 5.90 -20.22
C THR A 181 -10.13 6.01 -19.42
N MET A 182 -10.13 6.67 -18.26
CA MET A 182 -8.96 6.71 -17.36
C MET A 182 -8.53 5.31 -16.92
N ARG A 183 -9.48 4.47 -16.50
CA ARG A 183 -9.19 3.09 -16.07
C ARG A 183 -8.62 2.25 -17.21
N ALA A 184 -9.22 2.32 -18.41
CA ALA A 184 -8.79 1.57 -19.58
C ALA A 184 -7.41 2.01 -20.08
N TYR A 185 -7.21 3.31 -20.31
CA TYR A 185 -5.95 3.86 -20.82
C TYR A 185 -4.80 3.69 -19.81
N ILE A 186 -5.01 4.05 -18.53
CA ILE A 186 -3.90 4.12 -17.57
C ILE A 186 -3.51 2.72 -17.05
N PHE A 187 -4.43 1.75 -16.98
CA PHE A 187 -4.21 0.49 -16.26
C PHE A 187 -4.56 -0.81 -16.99
N ASN A 188 -5.23 -0.80 -18.16
CA ASN A 188 -5.72 -2.06 -18.75
C ASN A 188 -4.60 -3.08 -19.05
N HIS A 189 -3.44 -2.62 -19.52
CA HIS A 189 -2.28 -3.49 -19.79
C HIS A 189 -1.81 -4.29 -18.57
N ILE A 190 -1.97 -3.73 -17.37
CA ILE A 190 -1.61 -4.39 -16.10
C ILE A 190 -2.76 -5.32 -15.64
N LEU A 191 -4.01 -4.84 -15.75
CA LEU A 191 -5.19 -5.60 -15.33
C LEU A 191 -5.44 -6.84 -16.20
N THR A 192 -5.08 -6.80 -17.49
CA THR A 192 -5.32 -7.89 -18.46
C THR A 192 -4.04 -8.49 -19.05
N ASN A 193 -2.85 -8.12 -18.56
CA ASN A 193 -1.53 -8.55 -19.07
C ASN A 193 -1.40 -8.42 -20.61
N SER A 194 -2.05 -7.40 -21.18
CA SER A 194 -2.15 -7.12 -22.61
C SER A 194 -1.28 -5.90 -22.97
N PRO A 195 -1.02 -5.59 -24.25
CA PRO A 195 -0.44 -4.30 -24.61
C PRO A 195 -1.34 -3.12 -24.16
N PRO A 196 -0.78 -1.91 -23.99
CA PRO A 196 -1.57 -0.70 -23.76
C PRO A 196 -2.62 -0.47 -24.86
N LEU A 197 -3.76 0.13 -24.48
CA LEU A 197 -4.85 0.43 -25.41
C LEU A 197 -4.74 1.88 -25.89
N GLU A 198 -4.66 2.04 -27.21
CA GLU A 198 -4.72 3.31 -27.93
C GLU A 198 -5.71 3.19 -29.10
N GLY A 199 -6.21 4.32 -29.60
CA GLY A 199 -7.06 4.46 -30.76
C GLY A 199 -8.30 3.55 -30.72
N GLN A 200 -8.55 2.84 -31.82
CA GLN A 200 -9.75 2.02 -31.98
C GLN A 200 -9.87 0.89 -30.94
N ALA A 201 -8.76 0.40 -30.39
CA ALA A 201 -8.78 -0.61 -29.33
C ALA A 201 -9.27 -0.02 -28.01
N LEU A 202 -8.82 1.18 -27.65
CA LEU A 202 -9.30 1.93 -26.49
C LEU A 202 -10.79 2.30 -26.63
N ILE A 203 -11.20 2.82 -27.80
CA ILE A 203 -12.61 3.17 -28.09
C ILE A 203 -13.50 1.93 -27.94
N SER A 204 -13.09 0.79 -28.50
CA SER A 204 -13.85 -0.47 -28.40
C SER A 204 -14.01 -0.93 -26.95
N GLU A 205 -12.96 -0.84 -26.13
CA GLU A 205 -13.00 -1.22 -24.71
C GLU A 205 -13.87 -0.27 -23.88
N ILE A 206 -13.82 1.04 -24.13
CA ILE A 206 -14.70 2.03 -23.49
C ILE A 206 -16.17 1.71 -23.80
N VAL A 207 -16.51 1.49 -25.06
CA VAL A 207 -17.88 1.19 -25.51
C VAL A 207 -18.36 -0.14 -24.94
N ARG A 208 -17.51 -1.18 -24.98
CA ARG A 208 -17.81 -2.51 -24.41
C ARG A 208 -18.10 -2.41 -22.91
N THR A 209 -17.26 -1.70 -22.17
CA THR A 209 -17.44 -1.48 -20.72
C THR A 209 -18.73 -0.70 -20.47
N ALA A 210 -18.92 0.46 -21.13
CA ALA A 210 -20.08 1.33 -20.95
C ALA A 210 -21.42 0.64 -21.19
N LYS A 211 -21.51 -0.21 -22.24
CA LYS A 211 -22.69 -1.02 -22.56
C LYS A 211 -22.91 -2.19 -21.57
N SER A 212 -21.87 -2.66 -20.90
CA SER A 212 -21.95 -3.79 -19.93
C SER A 212 -22.35 -3.39 -18.51
N LEU A 213 -22.36 -2.08 -18.19
CA LEU A 213 -22.68 -1.59 -16.84
C LEU A 213 -24.20 -1.55 -16.58
N PRO A 214 -24.64 -1.83 -15.34
CA PRO A 214 -26.05 -1.84 -14.98
C PRO A 214 -26.69 -0.47 -15.26
N GLY A 215 -27.93 -0.47 -15.73
CA GLY A 215 -28.72 0.74 -15.98
C GLY A 215 -28.42 1.48 -17.30
N TYR A 216 -27.49 1.00 -18.15
CA TYR A 216 -27.12 1.65 -19.42
C TYR A 216 -28.35 2.02 -20.28
N GLU A 217 -29.24 1.05 -20.52
CA GLU A 217 -30.44 1.21 -21.36
C GLU A 217 -31.48 2.18 -20.76
N ILE A 218 -31.45 2.41 -19.45
CA ILE A 218 -32.45 3.20 -18.70
C ILE A 218 -31.99 4.66 -18.54
N TRP A 219 -30.70 4.86 -18.26
CA TRP A 219 -30.16 6.15 -17.79
C TRP A 219 -29.20 6.83 -18.77
N CYS A 220 -28.52 6.08 -19.64
CA CYS A 220 -27.72 6.68 -20.70
C CYS A 220 -28.63 7.19 -21.81
N GLN A 221 -28.70 8.50 -22.03
CA GLN A 221 -29.50 9.10 -23.11
C GLN A 221 -28.74 9.15 -24.45
N HIS A 222 -27.42 8.93 -24.42
CA HIS A 222 -26.51 9.02 -25.56
C HIS A 222 -26.23 7.65 -26.20
N GLN A 223 -27.13 6.67 -26.06
CA GLN A 223 -26.97 5.32 -26.60
C GLN A 223 -26.67 5.31 -28.12
N HIS A 224 -27.37 6.18 -28.85
CA HIS A 224 -27.26 6.35 -30.31
C HIS A 224 -25.93 6.98 -30.78
N GLU A 225 -25.19 7.65 -29.89
CA GLU A 225 -23.91 8.31 -30.19
C GLU A 225 -22.76 7.83 -29.28
N ILE A 226 -22.94 6.72 -28.56
CA ILE A 226 -22.01 6.27 -27.51
C ILE A 226 -20.59 6.01 -28.03
N GLU A 227 -20.48 5.56 -29.29
CA GLU A 227 -19.21 5.31 -29.97
C GLU A 227 -18.52 6.63 -30.37
N HIS A 228 -19.28 7.65 -30.74
CA HIS A 228 -18.76 9.01 -30.95
C HIS A 228 -18.25 9.60 -29.64
N ARG A 229 -19.02 9.50 -28.55
CA ARG A 229 -18.60 9.95 -27.21
C ARG A 229 -17.36 9.21 -26.69
N ALA A 230 -17.27 7.91 -26.91
CA ALA A 230 -16.06 7.15 -26.57
C ALA A 230 -14.85 7.57 -27.41
N THR A 231 -15.07 7.96 -28.67
CA THR A 231 -14.03 8.51 -29.56
C THR A 231 -13.54 9.88 -29.09
N GLU A 232 -14.44 10.78 -28.68
CA GLU A 232 -14.08 12.05 -28.03
C GLU A 232 -13.20 11.81 -26.80
N TRP A 233 -13.62 10.91 -25.90
CA TRP A 233 -12.87 10.64 -24.67
C TRP A 233 -11.51 9.96 -24.89
N ALA A 234 -11.41 9.01 -25.83
CA ALA A 234 -10.13 8.41 -26.22
C ALA A 234 -9.15 9.46 -26.76
N ASN A 235 -9.59 10.27 -27.73
CA ASN A 235 -8.81 11.37 -28.28
C ASN A 235 -8.40 12.38 -27.20
N CYS A 236 -9.28 12.68 -26.24
CA CYS A 236 -8.95 13.57 -25.13
C CYS A 236 -7.88 12.99 -24.20
N ILE A 237 -7.95 11.71 -23.82
CA ILE A 237 -6.97 11.14 -22.88
C ILE A 237 -5.60 10.90 -23.53
N GLU A 238 -5.57 10.48 -24.80
CA GLU A 238 -4.35 10.29 -25.58
C GLU A 238 -3.60 11.60 -25.86
N ASN A 239 -4.26 12.75 -25.73
CA ASN A 239 -3.65 14.08 -25.83
C ASN A 239 -3.53 14.79 -24.47
N SER A 240 -3.77 14.09 -23.36
CA SER A 240 -3.74 14.65 -22.01
C SER A 240 -2.37 14.54 -21.33
N HIS A 241 -2.33 14.87 -20.03
CA HIS A 241 -1.18 14.66 -19.16
C HIS A 241 -1.12 13.23 -18.55
N TYR A 242 -2.14 12.40 -18.78
CA TYR A 242 -2.14 11.00 -18.35
C TYR A 242 -1.28 10.13 -19.29
N PHE A 243 -0.80 9.01 -18.77
CA PHE A 243 0.06 8.06 -19.47
C PHE A 243 -0.16 6.65 -18.91
N HIS A 244 0.18 5.62 -19.69
CA HIS A 244 0.10 4.22 -19.25
C HIS A 244 0.97 3.99 -18.01
N TYR A 245 0.41 3.42 -16.94
CA TYR A 245 1.14 3.21 -15.69
C TYR A 245 2.36 2.30 -15.91
N GLY A 246 3.50 2.69 -15.35
CA GLY A 246 4.77 1.99 -15.50
C GLY A 246 5.64 2.47 -16.68
N ASP A 247 5.11 3.28 -17.61
CA ASP A 247 5.95 3.97 -18.58
C ASP A 247 6.79 5.07 -17.91
N GLN A 248 8.07 5.10 -18.24
CA GLN A 248 9.01 6.12 -17.79
C GLN A 248 8.95 7.39 -18.67
N LYS A 249 8.39 7.28 -19.89
CA LYS A 249 8.26 8.35 -20.89
C LYS A 249 6.89 9.05 -20.87
N GLY A 250 6.32 9.28 -19.68
CA GLY A 250 5.24 10.27 -19.53
C GLY A 250 5.64 11.59 -20.22
N ARG A 251 4.79 12.11 -21.11
CA ARG A 251 5.20 13.02 -22.21
C ARG A 251 5.89 14.33 -21.77
N TYR A 252 5.78 14.71 -20.50
CA TYR A 252 6.48 15.84 -19.88
C TYR A 252 7.92 15.58 -19.41
N LYS A 253 8.42 14.34 -19.49
CA LYS A 253 9.86 14.01 -19.30
C LYS A 253 10.58 13.73 -20.62
N GLY A 254 9.86 13.44 -21.70
CA GLY A 254 10.41 12.93 -22.97
C GLY A 254 11.02 13.99 -23.90
N LYS A 255 11.82 14.94 -23.40
CA LYS A 255 12.61 15.87 -24.24
C LYS A 255 13.90 16.35 -23.55
N LEU A 256 14.91 15.48 -23.58
CA LEU A 256 16.36 15.77 -23.57
C LEU A 256 17.08 14.42 -23.56
N GLU A 257 17.38 13.87 -24.73
CA GLU A 257 18.41 12.83 -24.87
C GLU A 257 19.77 13.54 -24.80
N PRO A 258 20.66 13.21 -23.85
CA PRO A 258 21.97 13.85 -23.72
C PRO A 258 22.99 13.22 -24.68
N SER A 259 22.70 13.30 -25.97
CA SER A 259 23.63 12.96 -27.06
C SER A 259 23.91 14.23 -27.86
N ASP A 260 25.19 14.53 -28.05
CA ASP A 260 25.71 15.60 -28.91
C ASP A 260 25.32 17.04 -28.52
N LEU A 261 25.93 17.56 -27.43
CA LEU A 261 26.51 18.93 -27.40
C LEU A 261 27.39 19.16 -26.15
N GLU A 262 28.32 20.10 -26.26
CA GLU A 262 29.36 20.45 -25.27
C GLU A 262 28.82 20.92 -23.89
N PRO A 263 29.60 20.76 -22.79
CA PRO A 263 29.20 21.12 -21.42
C PRO A 263 29.24 22.64 -21.14
N ALA A 264 28.43 23.41 -21.87
CA ALA A 264 28.30 24.86 -21.70
C ALA A 264 27.27 25.24 -20.61
N ALA A 265 27.77 25.66 -19.45
CA ALA A 265 27.11 26.38 -18.35
C ALA A 265 25.56 26.50 -18.40
N SER A 266 24.87 25.63 -17.66
CA SER A 266 23.40 25.59 -17.58
C SER A 266 22.78 26.74 -16.76
N GLY A 267 22.76 27.94 -17.33
CA GLY A 267 22.09 29.13 -16.76
C GLY A 267 20.63 29.33 -17.20
N LEU A 268 20.03 28.37 -17.91
CA LEU A 268 18.70 28.51 -18.51
C LEU A 268 17.57 28.23 -17.49
N PRO A 269 16.59 29.15 -17.30
CA PRO A 269 15.46 28.94 -16.40
C PRO A 269 14.61 27.71 -16.74
N SER A 270 14.17 26.98 -15.71
CA SER A 270 13.25 25.84 -15.84
C SER A 270 11.92 26.26 -16.49
N TRP A 271 11.19 25.35 -17.17
CA TRP A 271 9.88 25.68 -17.77
C TRP A 271 8.88 26.23 -16.74
N ASN A 272 8.89 25.71 -15.49
CA ASN A 272 8.07 26.25 -14.39
C ASN A 272 8.48 27.68 -14.00
N GLN A 273 9.77 27.99 -14.11
CA GLN A 273 10.33 29.32 -13.85
C GLN A 273 9.92 30.28 -14.98
N GLN A 274 10.09 29.87 -16.25
CA GLN A 274 9.60 30.63 -17.42
C GLN A 274 8.10 30.94 -17.34
N GLN A 275 7.26 30.01 -16.87
CA GLN A 275 5.83 30.25 -16.64
C GLN A 275 5.54 31.18 -15.45
N SER A 276 6.35 31.11 -14.38
CA SER A 276 6.30 32.06 -13.26
C SER A 276 6.69 33.46 -13.71
N ASP A 277 7.80 33.60 -14.43
CA ASP A 277 8.32 34.88 -14.90
C ASP A 277 7.37 35.51 -15.93
N ALA A 278 6.84 34.73 -16.87
CA ALA A 278 5.77 35.17 -17.78
C ALA A 278 4.45 35.52 -17.06
N ALA A 279 4.20 35.04 -15.83
CA ALA A 279 3.10 35.52 -14.99
C ALA A 279 3.46 36.83 -14.27
N ARG A 280 4.69 36.96 -13.77
CA ARG A 280 5.21 38.18 -13.12
C ARG A 280 5.23 39.37 -14.08
N GLU A 281 5.73 39.20 -15.30
CA GLU A 281 5.75 40.27 -16.31
C GLU A 281 4.34 40.72 -16.73
N ARG A 282 3.36 39.80 -16.83
CA ARG A 282 1.95 40.18 -17.06
C ARG A 282 1.37 41.00 -15.92
N ILE A 283 1.73 40.71 -14.67
CA ILE A 283 1.30 41.51 -13.51
C ILE A 283 1.95 42.89 -13.55
N LYS A 284 3.28 42.98 -13.77
CA LYS A 284 4.00 44.25 -13.92
C LYS A 284 3.39 45.12 -15.02
N LEU A 285 3.15 44.57 -16.20
CA LEU A 285 2.58 45.29 -17.35
C LEU A 285 1.17 45.82 -17.03
N ALA A 286 0.31 45.00 -16.42
CA ALA A 286 -1.04 45.42 -16.04
C ALA A 286 -1.04 46.49 -14.93
N VAL A 287 -0.09 46.45 -14.00
CA VAL A 287 0.09 47.50 -12.98
C VAL A 287 0.64 48.79 -13.61
N ALA A 288 1.63 48.70 -14.49
CA ALA A 288 2.18 49.85 -15.21
C ALA A 288 1.09 50.58 -16.03
N GLN A 289 0.27 49.84 -16.78
CA GLN A 289 -0.86 50.40 -17.51
C GLN A 289 -1.87 51.11 -16.59
N LEU A 290 -2.16 50.57 -15.40
CA LEU A 290 -3.04 51.21 -14.41
C LEU A 290 -2.40 52.45 -13.75
N LEU A 291 -1.07 52.52 -13.68
CA LEU A 291 -0.32 53.70 -13.23
C LEU A 291 -0.31 54.80 -14.30
N ASP A 292 0.02 54.45 -15.55
CA ASP A 292 0.04 55.38 -16.70
C ASP A 292 -1.34 56.00 -16.96
N MET A 293 -2.41 55.22 -16.77
CA MET A 293 -3.79 55.72 -16.84
C MET A 293 -4.25 56.45 -15.57
N GLY A 294 -3.44 56.53 -14.51
CA GLY A 294 -3.80 57.17 -13.23
C GLY A 294 -4.96 56.48 -12.49
N THR A 295 -5.26 55.22 -12.80
CA THR A 295 -6.47 54.50 -12.34
C THR A 295 -6.19 53.44 -11.27
N LEU A 296 -4.92 53.16 -10.92
CA LEU A 296 -4.55 52.15 -9.93
C LEU A 296 -5.22 52.43 -8.55
N PRO A 297 -6.18 51.59 -8.09
CA PRO A 297 -6.92 51.90 -6.86
C PRO A 297 -6.05 51.82 -5.60
N VAL A 298 -6.39 52.56 -4.55
CA VAL A 298 -5.65 52.49 -3.27
C VAL A 298 -5.98 51.21 -2.48
N ARG A 299 -7.24 50.75 -2.48
CA ARG A 299 -7.67 49.60 -1.67
C ARG A 299 -7.28 48.25 -2.32
N PRO A 300 -6.75 47.26 -1.56
CA PRO A 300 -6.29 45.99 -2.13
C PRO A 300 -7.36 45.25 -2.96
N THR A 301 -8.59 45.16 -2.45
CA THR A 301 -9.73 44.51 -3.13
C THR A 301 -10.13 45.20 -4.43
N ALA A 302 -9.85 46.51 -4.56
CA ALA A 302 -10.10 47.26 -5.79
C ALA A 302 -8.96 47.06 -6.80
N ARG A 303 -7.68 47.06 -6.37
CA ARG A 303 -6.54 46.66 -7.23
C ARG A 303 -6.73 45.27 -7.82
N PHE A 304 -7.12 44.30 -6.98
CA PHE A 304 -7.37 42.93 -7.43
C PHE A 304 -8.44 42.86 -8.53
N LYS A 305 -9.57 43.56 -8.35
CA LYS A 305 -10.64 43.63 -9.37
C LYS A 305 -10.16 44.29 -10.67
N ALA A 306 -9.43 45.40 -10.59
CA ALA A 306 -8.87 46.08 -11.76
C ALA A 306 -7.90 45.17 -12.54
N LEU A 307 -6.98 44.49 -11.85
CA LEU A 307 -6.00 43.60 -12.49
C LEU A 307 -6.63 42.34 -13.09
N VAL A 308 -7.70 41.81 -12.48
CA VAL A 308 -8.51 40.73 -13.08
C VAL A 308 -9.26 41.23 -14.33
N GLN A 309 -9.75 42.48 -14.33
CA GLN A 309 -10.34 43.11 -15.51
C GLN A 309 -9.31 43.36 -16.62
N SER A 310 -8.04 43.65 -16.28
CA SER A 310 -6.90 43.68 -17.21
C SER A 310 -6.43 42.28 -17.67
N GLY A 311 -7.20 41.21 -17.41
CA GLY A 311 -6.93 39.85 -17.90
C GLY A 311 -5.95 39.03 -17.07
N VAL A 312 -5.55 39.49 -15.87
CA VAL A 312 -4.68 38.71 -14.99
C VAL A 312 -5.48 37.69 -14.17
N GLY A 313 -5.12 36.40 -14.28
CA GLY A 313 -5.77 35.34 -13.50
C GLY A 313 -5.57 35.53 -11.99
N GLY A 314 -6.67 35.55 -11.21
CA GLY A 314 -6.65 35.84 -9.78
C GLY A 314 -5.73 34.94 -8.94
N GLY A 315 -5.57 33.66 -9.33
CA GLY A 315 -4.62 32.74 -8.68
C GLY A 315 -3.15 33.16 -8.82
N SER A 316 -2.79 33.82 -9.92
CA SER A 316 -1.44 34.39 -10.11
C SER A 316 -1.23 35.65 -9.26
N LEU A 317 -2.26 36.48 -9.10
CA LEU A 317 -2.23 37.65 -8.22
C LEU A 317 -2.02 37.24 -6.75
N TYR A 318 -2.69 36.19 -6.27
CA TYR A 318 -2.46 35.65 -4.92
C TYR A 318 -1.05 35.04 -4.73
N ARG A 319 -0.42 34.53 -5.79
CA ARG A 319 0.94 33.96 -5.76
C ARG A 319 2.04 35.02 -5.79
N HIS A 320 1.78 36.18 -6.40
CA HIS A 320 2.76 37.26 -6.57
C HIS A 320 2.20 38.59 -6.03
N ARG A 321 1.89 38.63 -4.73
CA ARG A 321 1.34 39.82 -4.04
C ARG A 321 2.33 40.98 -3.97
N ASP A 322 3.62 40.66 -4.01
CA ASP A 322 4.76 41.58 -4.09
C ASP A 322 4.66 42.57 -5.27
N LEU A 323 4.04 42.16 -6.38
CA LEU A 323 4.00 42.97 -7.61
C LEU A 323 2.81 43.94 -7.72
N TRP A 324 1.88 43.97 -6.75
CA TRP A 324 0.65 44.79 -6.89
C TRP A 324 -0.08 45.17 -5.60
N HIS A 325 0.05 44.38 -4.53
CA HIS A 325 -0.74 44.55 -3.31
C HIS A 325 -0.20 45.75 -2.50
N PRO A 326 -1.03 46.73 -2.10
CA PRO A 326 -0.54 47.99 -1.52
C PRO A 326 0.53 47.79 -0.43
N ASP A 327 0.21 46.95 0.55
CA ASP A 327 1.02 46.64 1.73
C ASP A 327 2.41 46.02 1.44
N TYR A 328 2.65 45.56 0.19
CA TYR A 328 3.91 44.96 -0.27
C TYR A 328 4.53 45.67 -1.49
N PHE A 329 3.80 46.62 -2.09
CA PHE A 329 4.17 47.26 -3.35
C PHE A 329 5.29 48.28 -3.16
N ASP A 330 5.25 49.03 -2.05
CA ASP A 330 6.26 50.04 -1.72
C ASP A 330 7.54 49.42 -1.12
N SER A 331 7.45 48.17 -0.64
CA SER A 331 8.52 47.43 0.07
C SER A 331 9.77 47.13 -0.78
N HIS A 332 9.71 47.28 -2.10
CA HIS A 332 10.84 47.05 -3.02
C HIS A 332 11.42 48.33 -3.64
N CYS A 333 10.93 49.52 -3.25
CA CYS A 333 11.53 50.79 -3.70
C CYS A 333 12.67 51.27 -2.77
N LEU A 334 12.91 50.57 -1.65
CA LEU A 334 13.94 50.88 -0.65
C LEU A 334 14.74 49.63 -0.24
N ASP A 335 15.23 48.84 -1.21
CA ASP A 335 16.41 47.99 -0.99
C ASP A 335 17.10 47.63 -2.31
N HIS A 336 18.15 48.40 -2.65
CA HIS A 336 19.04 48.10 -3.77
C HIS A 336 20.49 48.60 -3.54
N ASN A 337 20.93 48.60 -2.28
CA ASN A 337 22.31 48.91 -1.87
C ASN A 337 22.65 48.30 -0.50
N GLN A 338 22.65 46.97 -0.38
CA GLN A 338 23.56 46.27 0.53
C GLN A 338 23.79 44.80 0.12
N GLU A 339 24.96 44.29 0.49
CA GLU A 339 25.56 43.01 0.07
C GLU A 339 24.69 41.79 0.47
N LEU A 340 24.69 40.66 -0.23
CA LEU A 340 25.74 39.97 -1.00
C LEU A 340 26.96 39.51 -0.17
N GLU A 341 26.82 39.46 1.16
CA GLU A 341 27.70 38.70 2.06
C GLU A 341 26.87 37.83 3.03
N HIS A 342 27.57 36.93 3.73
CA HIS A 342 27.03 35.99 4.73
C HIS A 342 26.04 34.93 4.19
N GLN A 343 26.55 34.08 3.30
CA GLN A 343 26.41 32.64 3.56
C GLN A 343 27.46 32.19 4.59
N THR A 344 27.18 31.07 5.28
CA THR A 344 28.03 30.36 6.27
C THR A 344 28.11 30.98 7.68
N SER A 345 28.42 30.10 8.67
CA SER A 345 28.58 30.39 10.12
C SER A 345 27.25 30.63 10.89
N LEU A 346 26.95 29.99 12.05
CA LEU A 346 27.54 28.80 12.71
C LEU A 346 26.45 28.08 13.57
N LEU A 347 26.87 27.08 14.37
CA LEU A 347 26.04 26.23 15.26
C LEU A 347 25.87 26.80 16.69
N ASP A 348 24.84 26.29 17.39
CA ASP A 348 24.60 26.36 18.85
C ASP A 348 24.37 27.79 19.45
N ARG A 349 23.72 28.02 20.60
CA ARG A 349 23.41 27.16 21.77
C ARG A 349 22.35 27.79 22.70
N ALA A 350 21.59 26.97 23.43
CA ALA A 350 20.72 27.33 24.59
C ALA A 350 19.56 28.33 24.29
N GLY A 351 18.48 28.49 25.08
CA GLY A 351 18.17 28.02 26.44
C GLY A 351 18.30 29.15 27.48
N GLY A 352 17.29 29.53 28.27
CA GLY A 352 15.88 29.06 28.32
C GLY A 352 15.07 29.76 29.42
N ASP A 353 13.84 29.28 29.61
CA ASP A 353 12.96 29.38 30.80
C ASP A 353 12.32 30.71 31.29
N ASN A 354 11.09 30.51 31.82
CA ASN A 354 10.36 31.23 32.88
C ASN A 354 9.45 32.45 32.55
N LEU A 355 8.09 32.33 32.70
CA LEU A 355 7.20 32.52 33.90
C LEU A 355 6.57 33.95 33.91
N LEU A 356 5.37 34.31 34.44
CA LEU A 356 4.26 33.62 35.15
C LEU A 356 2.97 34.49 35.14
N LEU A 357 1.79 33.94 34.78
CA LEU A 357 0.41 34.40 35.15
C LEU A 357 0.11 35.93 34.87
N LYS A 358 -0.91 36.66 35.37
CA LYS A 358 -2.38 36.51 35.68
C LYS A 358 -3.06 37.90 35.42
N ASP A 359 -4.37 38.15 35.41
CA ASP A 359 -5.57 37.36 35.75
C ASP A 359 -6.82 37.75 34.93
N SER A 360 -7.90 37.01 35.20
CA SER A 360 -9.31 37.04 34.78
C SER A 360 -10.12 38.31 35.13
N SER A 361 -11.20 38.57 34.39
CA SER A 361 -12.50 39.05 34.94
C SER A 361 -13.64 38.95 33.91
N ASP A 362 -14.80 38.46 34.34
CA ASP A 362 -16.04 38.35 33.55
C ASP A 362 -16.90 39.64 33.60
N LEU A 363 -17.91 39.74 32.72
CA LEU A 363 -19.26 40.20 33.05
C LEU A 363 -20.27 39.79 31.95
N ALA A 364 -21.57 39.75 32.26
CA ALA A 364 -22.60 39.01 31.51
C ALA A 364 -23.93 39.81 31.30
N SER A 365 -25.07 39.11 31.15
CA SER A 365 -26.46 39.56 30.84
C SER A 365 -26.70 39.93 29.36
N ASP A 366 -27.60 39.26 28.61
CA ASP A 366 -29.10 39.22 28.61
C ASP A 366 -29.70 40.27 27.62
N SER A 367 -30.86 40.13 26.97
CA SER A 367 -31.90 39.08 26.82
C SER A 367 -32.30 39.01 25.30
N ASP A 368 -33.36 38.38 24.75
CA ASP A 368 -34.71 38.07 25.24
C ASP A 368 -35.46 37.03 24.37
N SER A 369 -36.68 36.61 24.76
CA SER A 369 -37.43 35.48 24.15
C SER A 369 -38.90 35.77 23.79
N ILE A 370 -39.40 35.17 22.70
CA ILE A 370 -40.83 34.92 22.39
C ILE A 370 -40.87 33.58 21.64
N GLU A 371 -41.29 32.46 22.23
CA GLU A 371 -42.67 31.99 22.54
C GLU A 371 -43.56 31.67 21.32
N GLY A 372 -44.23 30.50 21.37
CA GLY A 372 -45.06 29.95 20.30
C GLY A 372 -45.36 28.46 20.52
N ASN A 373 -46.26 28.15 21.47
CA ASN A 373 -46.38 26.83 22.11
C ASN A 373 -47.58 25.96 21.60
N ASN A 374 -47.62 24.72 22.08
CA ASN A 374 -48.65 23.65 22.02
C ASN A 374 -48.45 22.55 20.96
N SER A 375 -48.20 21.26 21.29
CA SER A 375 -48.79 20.30 22.29
C SER A 375 -50.01 19.54 21.74
N ASN A 376 -50.32 18.28 22.07
CA ASN A 376 -49.65 17.19 22.81
C ASN A 376 -50.17 15.85 22.19
N LEU A 377 -49.50 14.69 22.29
CA LEU A 377 -49.57 13.77 23.45
C LEU A 377 -48.55 12.62 23.30
N ALA A 378 -47.94 12.22 24.42
CA ALA A 378 -47.17 10.98 24.63
C ALA A 378 -48.04 10.03 25.54
N PRO A 379 -47.54 9.07 26.36
CA PRO A 379 -46.19 8.50 26.50
C PRO A 379 -46.11 6.96 26.72
N VAL A 380 -44.89 6.38 26.57
CA VAL A 380 -44.25 5.35 27.44
C VAL A 380 -42.74 5.55 27.22
N GLN A 381 -41.96 6.12 28.16
CA GLN A 381 -41.21 5.46 29.26
C GLN A 381 -40.25 4.33 28.81
N ASP A 382 -38.98 4.26 29.22
CA ASP A 382 -38.21 5.24 30.02
C ASP A 382 -36.67 5.13 29.82
N GLU A 383 -35.95 6.02 30.52
CA GLU A 383 -34.51 6.11 30.83
C GLU A 383 -33.64 4.80 30.89
N ARG A 384 -32.28 4.82 30.81
CA ARG A 384 -31.27 5.92 30.84
C ARG A 384 -29.88 5.52 30.27
N ALA A 385 -29.05 6.54 30.07
CA ALA A 385 -27.58 6.57 30.23
C ALA A 385 -26.69 5.57 29.44
N ALA A 386 -25.91 6.12 28.51
CA ALA A 386 -24.66 5.49 28.06
C ALA A 386 -23.53 5.71 29.09
N GLN A 387 -22.67 4.70 29.29
CA GLN A 387 -21.37 4.86 29.93
C GLN A 387 -20.28 4.17 29.10
N THR A 388 -19.17 4.87 28.91
CA THR A 388 -18.03 4.42 28.10
C THR A 388 -17.20 3.40 28.88
N VAL A 389 -17.17 2.14 28.42
CA VAL A 389 -16.28 1.11 28.96
C VAL A 389 -15.17 0.82 27.95
N VAL A 390 -13.93 1.10 28.36
CA VAL A 390 -12.72 0.68 27.63
C VAL A 390 -12.26 -0.66 28.21
N GLU A 391 -12.55 -1.76 27.54
CA GLU A 391 -12.06 -3.08 27.96
C GLU A 391 -10.56 -3.27 27.63
N PRO A 392 -9.74 -3.75 28.58
CA PRO A 392 -8.33 -4.04 28.34
C PRO A 392 -8.18 -5.35 27.55
N ARG A 393 -7.73 -5.24 26.30
CA ARG A 393 -7.60 -6.35 25.33
C ARG A 393 -6.69 -7.53 25.75
N ALA A 394 -5.96 -7.41 26.87
CA ALA A 394 -5.03 -8.41 27.36
C ALA A 394 -5.71 -9.66 27.98
N SER A 395 -6.77 -9.46 28.79
CA SER A 395 -7.34 -10.54 29.62
C SER A 395 -7.95 -11.69 28.81
N LEU A 396 -8.55 -11.38 27.64
CA LEU A 396 -9.17 -12.37 26.77
C LEU A 396 -8.17 -13.29 26.03
N GLN A 397 -6.91 -12.89 25.89
CA GLN A 397 -5.85 -13.81 25.43
C GLN A 397 -5.44 -14.77 26.54
N GLN A 398 -5.26 -14.26 27.76
CA GLN A 398 -4.76 -15.03 28.90
C GLN A 398 -5.72 -16.16 29.31
N ILE A 399 -7.02 -15.86 29.41
CA ILE A 399 -8.08 -16.86 29.69
C ILE A 399 -8.15 -17.94 28.60
N ARG A 400 -7.94 -17.58 27.32
CA ARG A 400 -7.88 -18.55 26.22
C ARG A 400 -6.64 -19.45 26.30
N THR A 401 -5.48 -18.92 26.69
CA THR A 401 -4.26 -19.74 26.86
C THR A 401 -4.39 -20.71 28.02
N GLU A 402 -4.95 -20.32 29.16
CA GLU A 402 -5.11 -21.19 30.34
C GLU A 402 -6.14 -22.31 30.09
N SER A 403 -7.30 -21.98 29.51
CA SER A 403 -8.29 -22.99 29.08
C SER A 403 -7.71 -23.96 28.05
N GLY A 404 -6.93 -23.45 27.09
CA GLY A 404 -6.20 -24.28 26.12
C GLY A 404 -5.17 -25.21 26.76
N GLN A 405 -4.42 -24.73 27.76
CA GLN A 405 -3.43 -25.52 28.49
C GLN A 405 -4.08 -26.60 29.37
N GLN A 406 -5.19 -26.30 30.07
CA GLN A 406 -5.91 -27.31 30.85
C GLN A 406 -6.51 -28.41 29.95
N ALA A 407 -7.12 -28.05 28.82
CA ALA A 407 -7.61 -29.00 27.82
C ALA A 407 -6.46 -29.82 27.16
N HIS A 408 -5.27 -29.23 27.03
CA HIS A 408 -4.06 -29.92 26.56
C HIS A 408 -3.55 -30.95 27.58
N SER A 409 -3.45 -30.59 28.85
CA SER A 409 -3.04 -31.47 29.95
C SER A 409 -4.00 -32.66 30.14
N ALA A 410 -5.32 -32.43 30.10
CA ALA A 410 -6.31 -33.51 30.13
C ALA A 410 -6.14 -34.48 28.94
N ARG A 411 -5.90 -33.96 27.73
CA ARG A 411 -5.59 -34.76 26.53
C ARG A 411 -4.21 -35.44 26.54
N ILE A 412 -3.33 -35.10 27.48
CA ILE A 412 -2.05 -35.79 27.68
C ILE A 412 -2.20 -36.97 28.64
N GLN A 413 -2.99 -36.84 29.71
CA GLN A 413 -3.21 -37.92 30.69
C GLN A 413 -3.82 -39.20 30.05
N CYS A 414 -4.60 -39.07 28.98
CA CYS A 414 -5.16 -40.22 28.24
C CYS A 414 -4.17 -40.93 27.29
N ARG A 415 -2.94 -40.42 27.09
CA ARG A 415 -1.99 -40.92 26.06
C ARG A 415 -1.35 -42.30 26.28
N PRO A 416 -1.19 -42.86 27.51
CA PRO A 416 -0.62 -44.20 27.69
C PRO A 416 -1.35 -45.29 26.89
N ASN A 417 -2.65 -45.11 26.65
CA ASN A 417 -3.50 -46.06 25.92
C ASN A 417 -3.48 -45.87 24.39
N SER A 418 -2.65 -44.97 23.85
CA SER A 418 -2.72 -44.56 22.44
C SER A 418 -2.09 -45.53 21.43
N GLY A 419 -1.39 -46.58 21.89
CA GLY A 419 -0.76 -47.60 21.05
C GLY A 419 0.44 -47.14 20.20
N ASN A 420 0.59 -45.82 19.99
CA ASN A 420 1.70 -45.24 19.23
C ASN A 420 2.95 -45.11 20.13
N PRO A 421 4.05 -45.82 19.84
CA PRO A 421 5.23 -45.85 20.71
C PRO A 421 5.90 -44.47 20.85
N ILE A 422 5.82 -43.61 19.82
CA ILE A 422 6.40 -42.27 19.85
C ILE A 422 5.69 -41.39 20.89
N LEU A 423 4.35 -41.46 20.94
CA LEU A 423 3.53 -40.72 21.90
C LEU A 423 3.64 -41.28 23.33
N VAL A 424 3.81 -42.60 23.47
CA VAL A 424 4.07 -43.24 24.77
C VAL A 424 5.45 -42.85 25.31
N VAL A 425 6.49 -42.83 24.48
CA VAL A 425 7.83 -42.37 24.88
C VAL A 425 7.85 -40.87 25.18
N GLU A 426 7.14 -40.02 24.41
CA GLU A 426 6.99 -38.59 24.75
C GLU A 426 6.30 -38.40 26.11
N ALA A 427 5.22 -39.16 26.37
CA ALA A 427 4.48 -39.10 27.63
C ALA A 427 5.35 -39.53 28.82
N LEU A 428 6.07 -40.65 28.69
CA LEU A 428 6.99 -41.15 29.72
C LEU A 428 8.14 -40.16 29.98
N ALA A 429 8.81 -39.67 28.93
CA ALA A 429 9.91 -38.72 29.07
C ALA A 429 9.46 -37.43 29.78
N ARG A 430 8.27 -36.89 29.44
CA ARG A 430 7.67 -35.75 30.15
C ARG A 430 7.27 -36.06 31.58
N PHE A 431 6.80 -37.27 31.86
CA PHE A 431 6.42 -37.68 33.22
C PHE A 431 7.65 -37.73 34.13
N THR A 432 8.77 -38.31 33.66
CA THR A 432 10.07 -38.27 34.34
C THR A 432 10.55 -36.84 34.56
N LEU A 433 10.43 -35.96 33.54
CA LEU A 433 10.84 -34.56 33.64
C LEU A 433 9.97 -33.74 34.63
N MET A 434 8.72 -34.15 34.89
CA MET A 434 7.86 -33.57 35.92
C MET A 434 8.04 -34.19 37.32
N GLN A 435 8.80 -35.28 37.44
CA GLN A 435 9.16 -35.91 38.72
C GLN A 435 10.55 -35.51 39.23
N LEU A 436 11.36 -34.83 38.42
CA LEU A 436 12.58 -34.19 38.92
C LEU A 436 12.19 -33.00 39.80
N PRO A 437 12.75 -32.86 41.02
CA PRO A 437 12.58 -31.65 41.80
C PRO A 437 13.17 -30.46 41.03
N ARG A 438 12.52 -29.31 41.12
CA ARG A 438 13.08 -28.08 40.57
C ARG A 438 14.33 -27.73 41.39
N PRO A 439 15.43 -27.28 40.76
CA PRO A 439 16.39 -26.47 41.49
C PRO A 439 15.69 -25.17 41.93
N ASP A 440 16.09 -24.67 43.09
CA ASP A 440 15.63 -23.42 43.72
C ASP A 440 14.17 -23.44 44.24
N ASP A 441 13.98 -24.17 45.35
CA ASP A 441 13.23 -23.70 46.55
C ASP A 441 14.29 -23.41 47.65
#